data_AF-A0A368FL23-F1
#
_entry.id   AF-A0A368FL23-F1
#
_cell.length_a   1.000
_cell.length_b   1.000
_cell.length_c   1.000
_cell.angle_alpha   90.00
_cell.angle_beta   90.00
_cell.angle_gamma   90.00
#
_symmetry.space_group_name_H-M   'P 1'
#
loop_
_entity.id
_entity.type
_entity.pdbx_description
1 polymer ?
#
loop_
_entity_poly.entity_id
_entity_poly.type
_entity_poly.pdbx_seq_one_letter_code
_entity_poly.pdbx_strand_id
1 'polypeptide(L)'
;METDRLLLGGTNDSSQSPPSTAGHAKKKNSKETMVHEPAVLIEGVLFRARYLGSTQMMCESRGSKAARMAQAQEAVARVKVTAMSHSIEPGYVLEKA
;
A
#
# COMPACT_ATOMS: atom_id res chain seq x y z
N MET A 1 -32.35 -2.87 7.56
CA MET A 1 -32.69 -1.77 8.49
C MET A 1 -32.31 -2.22 9.89
N GLU A 2 -31.02 -2.32 10.21
CA GLU A 2 -30.56 -2.61 11.57
C GLU A 2 -29.25 -1.86 11.82
N THR A 3 -29.38 -0.54 11.90
CA THR A 3 -28.33 0.40 12.32
C THR A 3 -28.81 1.08 13.59
N ASP A 4 -28.80 0.37 14.72
CA ASP A 4 -28.76 0.99 16.04
C ASP A 4 -28.63 -0.07 17.14
N ARG A 5 -27.41 -0.33 17.60
CA ARG A 5 -27.17 -0.75 18.99
C ARG A 5 -26.01 0.04 19.54
N LEU A 6 -26.41 1.23 19.98
CA LEU A 6 -25.63 2.22 20.70
C LEU A 6 -24.92 1.62 21.91
N LEU A 7 -23.71 2.12 22.12
CA LEU A 7 -23.26 2.74 23.38
C LEU A 7 -23.97 2.23 24.64
N LEU A 8 -23.26 1.51 25.50
CA LEU A 8 -23.25 1.72 26.96
C LEU A 8 -22.29 0.68 27.59
N GLY A 9 -21.13 1.16 28.06
CA GLY A 9 -20.16 0.34 28.77
C GLY A 9 -18.89 1.13 29.09
N GLY A 10 -19.00 2.16 29.95
CA GLY A 10 -17.84 2.75 30.64
C GLY A 10 -17.18 1.70 31.55
N THR A 11 -15.96 1.84 32.03
CA THR A 11 -15.02 2.95 32.23
C THR A 11 -13.62 2.35 32.14
N ASN A 12 -12.62 3.08 31.66
CA ASN A 12 -11.34 3.22 32.34
C ASN A 12 -10.47 4.27 31.63
N ASP A 13 -10.21 5.29 32.43
CA ASP A 13 -9.38 6.46 32.24
C ASP A 13 -7.92 6.11 31.92
N SER A 14 -7.41 6.68 30.83
CA SER A 14 -6.00 7.04 30.65
C SER A 14 -5.94 8.00 29.46
N SER A 15 -6.29 9.25 29.74
CA SER A 15 -5.92 10.38 28.90
C SER A 15 -4.38 10.46 28.82
N GLN A 16 -3.82 10.13 27.65
CA GLN A 16 -2.49 10.62 27.29
C GLN A 16 -2.62 11.43 26.01
N SER A 17 -2.91 12.71 26.22
CA SER A 17 -2.73 13.79 25.24
C SER A 17 -1.27 13.83 24.76
N PRO A 18 -1.01 14.15 23.48
CA PRO A 18 0.34 14.18 22.95
C PRO A 18 1.14 15.35 23.56
N PRO A 19 2.43 15.17 23.92
CA PRO A 19 3.27 16.30 24.29
C PRO A 19 3.55 17.18 23.07
N SER A 20 3.09 18.43 23.13
CA SER A 20 3.52 19.52 22.28
C SER A 20 4.93 19.95 22.66
N THR A 21 5.95 19.63 21.84
CA THR A 21 7.28 20.23 21.97
C THR A 21 7.54 21.12 20.77
N ALA A 22 7.53 22.42 21.04
CA ALA A 22 7.95 23.46 20.12
C ALA A 22 9.41 23.26 19.67
N GLY A 23 9.64 23.55 18.39
CA GLY A 23 10.89 24.11 17.87
C GLY A 23 12.08 23.17 17.73
N HIS A 24 12.25 22.57 16.55
CA HIS A 24 13.57 22.24 15.99
C HIS A 24 13.66 22.79 14.55
N ALA A 25 14.10 24.04 14.43
CA ALA A 25 14.70 24.52 13.21
C ALA A 25 16.10 23.88 13.07
N LYS A 26 16.24 22.89 12.17
CA LYS A 26 17.55 22.56 11.59
C LYS A 26 17.40 22.00 10.18
N LYS A 27 17.63 22.91 9.23
CA LYS A 27 17.90 22.71 7.79
C LYS A 27 18.85 21.53 7.53
N LYS A 28 18.41 20.57 6.69
CA LYS A 28 19.15 20.01 5.52
C LYS A 28 18.39 18.80 4.91
N ASN A 29 18.30 18.81 3.57
CA ASN A 29 17.69 17.84 2.64
C ASN A 29 16.14 17.89 2.48
N SER A 30 15.69 18.64 1.47
CA SER A 30 14.31 19.08 1.25
C SER A 30 13.42 18.14 0.42
N LYS A 31 13.79 16.87 0.23
CA LYS A 31 12.94 15.91 -0.52
C LYS A 31 12.20 14.91 0.36
N GLU A 32 12.79 14.50 1.49
CA GLU A 32 12.15 13.53 2.39
C GLU A 32 11.13 14.19 3.32
N THR A 33 11.40 15.41 3.79
CA THR A 33 10.53 16.13 4.73
C THR A 33 9.18 16.51 4.11
N MET A 34 9.11 16.63 2.78
CA MET A 34 7.91 17.11 2.09
C MET A 34 6.80 16.04 1.99
N VAL A 35 7.16 14.75 1.97
CA VAL A 35 6.18 13.64 1.87
C VAL A 35 5.47 13.39 3.21
N HIS A 36 6.03 13.88 4.31
CA HIS A 36 5.53 13.62 5.66
C HIS A 36 4.60 14.71 6.21
N GLU A 37 4.40 15.81 5.47
CA GLU A 37 3.38 16.79 5.82
C GLU A 37 2.01 16.25 5.38
N PRO A 38 1.03 16.08 6.29
CA PRO A 38 -0.27 15.49 5.95
C PRO A 38 -1.00 16.21 4.81
N ALA A 39 -0.81 17.53 4.68
CA ALA A 39 -1.41 18.35 3.63
C ALA A 39 -0.94 17.95 2.21
N VAL A 40 0.30 17.48 2.07
CA VAL A 40 0.88 17.06 0.78
C VAL A 40 0.20 15.78 0.26
N LEU A 41 -0.30 14.92 1.14
CA LEU A 41 -1.05 13.72 0.74
C LEU A 41 -2.49 14.04 0.31
N ILE A 42 -3.04 15.21 0.71
CA ILE A 42 -4.35 15.69 0.26
C ILE A 42 -4.24 16.23 -1.17
N GLU A 43 -3.21 17.04 -1.44
CA GLU A 43 -2.91 17.52 -2.80
C GLU A 43 -2.49 16.36 -3.72
N GLY A 44 -1.83 15.36 -3.16
CA GLY A 44 -1.35 14.19 -3.86
C GLY A 44 0.07 14.38 -4.40
N VAL A 45 0.82 13.28 -4.42
CA VAL A 45 2.21 13.25 -4.90
C VAL A 45 2.34 12.22 -6.02
N LEU A 46 3.00 12.61 -7.11
CA LEU A 46 3.24 11.73 -8.25
C LEU A 46 4.59 11.05 -8.14
N PHE A 47 4.58 9.72 -8.20
CA PHE A 47 5.78 8.90 -8.30
C PHE A 47 5.81 8.16 -9.63
N ARG A 48 6.96 8.21 -10.32
CA ARG A 48 7.16 7.40 -11.53
C ARG A 48 7.42 5.96 -11.11
N ALA A 49 6.57 5.05 -11.56
CA ALA A 49 6.74 3.61 -11.35
C ALA A 49 6.47 2.85 -12.64
N ARG A 50 7.07 1.66 -12.77
CA ARG A 50 6.77 0.74 -13.88
C ARG A 50 5.68 -0.23 -13.43
N TYR A 51 4.60 -0.30 -14.18
CA TYR A 51 3.59 -1.34 -14.00
C TYR A 51 4.13 -2.68 -14.52
N LEU A 52 4.17 -3.69 -13.66
CA LEU A 52 4.66 -5.03 -14.01
C LEU A 52 3.54 -6.04 -14.26
N GLY A 53 2.29 -5.73 -13.88
CA GLY A 53 1.16 -6.64 -13.97
C GLY A 53 0.35 -6.71 -12.68
N SER A 54 -0.72 -7.49 -12.71
CA SER A 54 -1.60 -7.78 -11.55
C SER A 54 -1.93 -9.28 -11.49
N THR A 55 -2.34 -9.75 -10.32
CA THR A 55 -2.76 -11.13 -10.10
C THR A 55 -3.88 -11.17 -9.06
N GLN A 56 -4.72 -12.20 -9.12
CA GLN A 56 -5.81 -12.42 -8.16
C GLN A 56 -5.48 -13.63 -7.26
N MET A 57 -5.87 -13.55 -6.00
CA MET A 57 -5.73 -14.64 -5.03
C MET A 57 -6.80 -14.52 -3.94
N MET A 58 -7.17 -15.65 -3.36
CA MET A 58 -8.11 -15.69 -2.23
C MET A 58 -7.36 -15.32 -0.94
N CYS A 59 -7.99 -14.51 -0.10
CA CYS A 59 -7.44 -14.06 1.18
C CYS A 59 -8.54 -14.06 2.25
N GLU A 60 -8.18 -14.43 3.48
CA GLU A 60 -9.05 -14.35 4.65
C GLU A 60 -9.30 -12.88 5.06
N SER A 61 -10.53 -12.54 5.46
CA SER A 61 -10.93 -11.13 5.66
C SER A 61 -10.18 -10.38 6.78
N ARG A 62 -9.61 -11.09 7.78
CA ARG A 62 -8.84 -10.53 8.90
C ARG A 62 -7.43 -11.12 9.02
N GLY A 63 -6.70 -11.17 7.91
CA GLY A 63 -5.29 -11.58 7.93
C GLY A 63 -4.40 -10.67 8.79
N SER A 64 -3.45 -11.28 9.50
CA SER A 64 -2.41 -10.55 10.25
C SER A 64 -1.48 -9.75 9.32
N LYS A 65 -0.69 -8.82 9.88
CA LYS A 65 0.35 -8.09 9.12
C LYS A 65 1.30 -9.06 8.40
N ALA A 66 1.68 -10.15 9.07
CA ALA A 66 2.57 -11.17 8.51
C ALA A 66 1.90 -11.92 7.34
N ALA A 67 0.64 -12.31 7.48
CA ALA A 67 -0.12 -12.94 6.40
C ALA A 67 -0.23 -12.03 5.17
N ARG A 68 -0.51 -10.74 5.38
CA ARG A 68 -0.59 -9.75 4.30
C ARG A 68 0.77 -9.53 3.62
N MET A 69 1.87 -9.57 4.38
CA MET A 69 3.22 -9.49 3.84
C MET A 69 3.58 -10.72 2.98
N ALA A 70 3.22 -11.93 3.44
CA ALA A 70 3.42 -13.17 2.68
C ALA A 70 2.63 -13.16 1.35
N GLN A 71 1.38 -12.70 1.39
CA GLN A 71 0.56 -12.55 0.18
C GLN A 71 1.16 -11.57 -0.82
N ALA A 72 1.70 -10.44 -0.35
CA ALA A 72 2.39 -9.49 -1.22
C ALA A 72 3.62 -10.12 -1.89
N GLN A 73 4.40 -10.93 -1.16
CA GLN A 73 5.55 -11.65 -1.71
C GLN A 73 5.14 -12.64 -2.80
N GLU A 74 4.08 -13.41 -2.55
CA GLU A 74 3.56 -14.36 -3.51
C GLU A 74 3.03 -13.66 -4.78
N ALA A 75 2.26 -12.57 -4.62
CA ALA A 75 1.74 -11.79 -5.73
C ALA A 75 2.88 -11.25 -6.62
N VAL A 76 3.96 -10.76 -6.01
CA VAL A 76 5.16 -10.30 -6.73
C VAL A 76 5.82 -11.46 -7.49
N ALA A 77 5.92 -12.65 -6.89
CA ALA A 77 6.48 -13.82 -7.55
C ALA A 77 5.68 -14.20 -8.80
N ARG A 78 4.33 -14.25 -8.68
CA ARG A 78 3.43 -14.54 -9.81
C ARG A 78 3.58 -13.54 -10.94
N VAL A 79 3.54 -12.24 -10.63
CA VAL A 79 3.66 -11.17 -11.63
C VAL A 79 5.03 -11.20 -12.32
N LYS A 80 6.11 -11.45 -11.57
CA LYS A 80 7.46 -11.56 -12.15
C LYS A 80 7.59 -12.72 -13.12
N VAL A 81 7.02 -13.90 -12.80
CA VAL A 81 7.04 -15.07 -13.70
C VAL A 81 6.26 -14.78 -15.00
N THR A 82 5.10 -14.14 -14.89
CA THR A 82 4.32 -13.70 -16.07
C THR A 82 5.08 -12.66 -16.88
N ALA A 83 5.67 -11.65 -16.25
CA ALA A 83 6.42 -10.60 -16.94
C ALA A 83 7.64 -11.16 -17.70
N MET A 84 8.35 -12.14 -17.12
CA MET A 84 9.51 -12.79 -17.76
C MET A 84 9.11 -13.74 -18.89
N SER A 85 7.93 -14.38 -18.81
CA SER A 85 7.42 -15.22 -19.90
C SER A 85 6.93 -14.40 -21.10
N HIS A 86 6.37 -13.20 -20.89
CA HIS A 86 5.95 -12.32 -21.99
C HIS A 86 7.11 -11.58 -22.67
N SER A 87 8.34 -11.63 -22.14
CA SER A 87 9.54 -11.20 -22.87
C SER A 87 10.14 -12.28 -23.78
N ILE A 88 9.61 -13.51 -23.71
CA ILE A 88 9.91 -14.60 -24.64
C ILE A 88 8.72 -14.68 -25.60
N GLU A 89 8.70 -13.88 -26.65
CA GLU A 89 7.75 -14.04 -27.76
C GLU A 89 8.22 -15.22 -28.63
N PRO A 90 7.55 -16.39 -28.68
CA PRO A 90 7.64 -17.25 -29.84
C PRO A 90 6.81 -16.58 -30.94
N GLY A 91 7.49 -16.02 -31.95
CA GLY A 91 6.84 -15.42 -33.11
C GLY A 91 5.86 -16.39 -33.77
N TYR A 92 4.59 -16.02 -33.74
CA TYR A 92 3.50 -16.58 -34.55
C TYR A 92 2.72 -15.35 -35.04
N VAL A 93 2.43 -15.12 -36.33
CA VAL A 93 1.95 -16.02 -37.39
C VAL A 93 1.93 -15.32 -38.78
N LEU A 94 1.67 -16.14 -39.84
CA LEU A 94 1.35 -15.89 -41.27
C LEU A 94 2.56 -15.97 -42.21
N GLU A 95 2.59 -16.79 -43.27
CA GLU A 95 1.52 -17.17 -44.21
C GLU A 95 1.76 -18.59 -44.76
N LYS A 96 0.70 -19.39 -44.86
CA LYS A 96 0.67 -20.55 -45.74
C LYS A 96 0.26 -20.07 -47.13
N ALA A 97 1.11 -20.33 -48.12
CA ALA A 97 0.75 -20.52 -49.52
C ALA A 97 1.50 -21.75 -50.04
#